data_AF-A0A7X6XLX6-F1
#
_entry.id   AF-A0A7X6XLX6-F1
#
_cell.length_a   1.000
_cell.length_b   1.000
_cell.length_c   1.000
_cell.angle_alpha   90.00
_cell.angle_beta   90.00
_cell.angle_gamma   90.00
#
_symmetry.space_group_name_H-M   'P 1'
#
loop_
_entity.id
_entity.type
_entity.pdbx_description
1 polymer ?
#
loop_
_entity_poly.entity_id
_entity_poly.type
_entity_poly.pdbx_seq_one_letter_code
_entity_poly.pdbx_strand_id
1 'polypeptide(L)'
;MNLDLAIWALAALSTLAIFSILYRENPVYRLFEHIFIGLATGYGISILWTQVLLPNWWTPMAGDGKWPWIFALVVGLMFYTIYTPRYAWMSRLLMATLMGMSAGIFFQGFARLYIPQLAASFLPLVQPEPPYVLFRNLVIVVTIVTVMTYFFFSFEHRSKVVRGSASLGRWLLMIAFGAIFGSTVMARMALLTYRIWYLLQGRPEIGT
;
A
#
# COMPACT_ATOMS: atom_id res chain seq x y z
N MET A 1 16.09 -25.84 19.90
CA MET A 1 15.21 -26.24 21.03
C MET A 1 14.96 -25.10 22.01
N ASN A 2 15.95 -24.56 22.75
CA ASN A 2 15.70 -23.42 23.66
C ASN A 2 15.46 -22.09 22.95
N LEU A 3 16.13 -21.86 21.80
CA LEU A 3 15.98 -20.63 21.02
C LEU A 3 14.59 -20.51 20.39
N ASP A 4 14.07 -21.61 19.83
CA ASP A 4 12.77 -21.64 19.16
C ASP A 4 11.63 -21.41 20.15
N LEU A 5 11.73 -22.02 21.34
CA LEU A 5 10.81 -21.78 22.45
C LEU A 5 10.85 -20.31 22.91
N ALA A 6 12.05 -19.73 23.01
CA ALA A 6 12.22 -18.32 23.41
C ALA A 6 11.65 -17.37 22.36
N ILE A 7 11.88 -17.62 21.07
CA ILE A 7 11.33 -16.83 19.96
C ILE A 7 9.80 -16.90 19.96
N TRP A 8 9.25 -18.11 20.13
CA TRP A 8 7.80 -18.29 20.21
C TRP A 8 7.20 -17.57 21.42
N ALA A 9 7.79 -17.73 22.61
CA ALA A 9 7.31 -17.08 23.83
C ALA A 9 7.37 -15.55 23.72
N LEU A 10 8.46 -15.02 23.15
CA LEU A 10 8.63 -13.58 22.94
C LEU A 10 7.63 -13.04 21.90
N ALA A 11 7.42 -13.76 20.80
CA ALA A 11 6.43 -13.39 19.78
C ALA A 11 4.99 -13.48 20.31
N ALA A 12 4.70 -14.48 21.14
CA ALA A 12 3.40 -14.65 21.79
C ALA A 12 3.11 -13.49 22.76
N LEU A 13 4.08 -13.19 23.63
CA LEU A 13 3.98 -12.09 24.60
C LEU A 13 3.87 -10.73 23.89
N SER A 14 4.63 -10.52 22.81
CA SER A 14 4.54 -9.30 22.00
C SER A 14 3.18 -9.15 21.32
N THR A 15 2.61 -10.24 20.81
CA THR A 15 1.28 -10.25 20.18
C THR A 15 0.19 -9.90 21.19
N LEU A 16 0.24 -10.48 22.39
CA LEU A 16 -0.69 -10.17 23.47
C LEU A 16 -0.52 -8.73 23.99
N ALA A 17 0.71 -8.25 24.11
CA ALA A 17 1.01 -6.89 24.52
C ALA A 17 0.43 -5.85 23.55
N ILE A 18 0.50 -6.09 22.24
CA ILE A 18 -0.14 -5.23 21.24
C ILE A 18 -1.67 -5.32 21.36
N PHE A 19 -2.24 -6.53 21.48
CA PHE A 19 -3.70 -6.69 21.62
C PHE A 19 -4.28 -6.02 22.87
N SER A 20 -3.47 -5.73 23.90
CA SER A 20 -3.89 -4.97 25.06
C SER A 20 -4.46 -3.58 24.72
N ILE A 21 -4.09 -2.98 23.57
CA ILE A 21 -4.67 -1.70 23.13
C ILE A 21 -6.20 -1.77 22.96
N LEU A 22 -6.72 -2.94 22.60
CA LEU A 22 -8.16 -3.13 22.38
C LEU A 22 -8.98 -2.89 23.66
N TYR A 23 -8.35 -3.08 24.82
CA TYR A 23 -8.97 -2.82 26.11
C TYR A 23 -8.68 -1.39 26.61
N ARG A 24 -7.41 -0.98 26.62
CA ARG A 24 -6.97 0.37 27.01
C ARG A 24 -5.47 0.56 26.70
N GLU A 25 -5.04 1.80 26.49
CA GLU A 25 -3.61 2.13 26.47
C GLU A 25 -2.96 1.85 27.85
N ASN A 26 -2.18 0.78 27.94
CA ASN A 26 -1.46 0.33 29.15
C ASN A 26 0.05 0.62 28.98
N PRO A 27 0.83 0.92 30.04
CA PRO A 27 2.30 1.00 29.97
C PRO A 27 2.97 -0.18 29.25
N VAL A 28 2.45 -1.41 29.39
CA VAL A 28 2.97 -2.59 28.69
C VAL A 28 2.84 -2.43 27.17
N TYR A 29 1.67 -2.02 26.69
CA TYR A 29 1.45 -1.73 25.27
C TYR A 29 2.44 -0.68 24.76
N ARG A 30 2.58 0.43 25.50
CA ARG A 30 3.47 1.55 25.14
C ARG A 30 4.94 1.11 25.02
N LEU A 31 5.41 0.25 25.92
CA LEU A 31 6.78 -0.28 25.85
C LEU A 31 7.00 -1.13 24.58
N PHE A 32 6.07 -2.04 24.28
CA PHE A 32 6.17 -2.87 23.07
C PHE A 32 6.06 -2.03 21.81
N GLU A 33 5.21 -1.02 21.78
CA GLU A 33 5.10 -0.07 20.67
C GLU A 33 6.46 0.60 20.37
N HIS A 34 7.16 1.11 21.38
CA HIS A 34 8.48 1.73 21.18
C HIS A 34 9.54 0.72 20.69
N ILE A 35 9.52 -0.51 21.22
CA ILE A 35 10.40 -1.59 20.74
C ILE A 35 10.13 -1.89 19.26
N PHE A 36 8.86 -2.01 18.87
CA PHE A 36 8.48 -2.28 17.48
C PHE A 36 8.84 -1.13 16.55
N ILE A 37 8.61 0.12 16.95
CA ILE A 37 9.02 1.30 16.18
C ILE A 37 10.55 1.36 16.04
N GLY A 38 11.29 1.05 17.12
CA GLY A 38 12.75 0.97 17.10
C GLY A 38 13.27 -0.11 16.14
N LEU A 39 12.71 -1.33 16.21
CA LEU A 39 13.01 -2.42 15.29
C LEU A 39 12.68 -2.06 13.83
N ALA A 40 11.51 -1.48 13.59
CA ALA A 40 11.11 -1.03 12.26
C ALA A 40 12.07 0.02 11.70
N THR A 41 12.50 0.96 12.54
CA THR A 41 13.48 2.00 12.17
C THR A 41 14.85 1.38 11.87
N GLY A 42 15.34 0.48 12.73
CA GLY A 42 16.62 -0.22 12.51
C GLY A 42 16.62 -1.09 11.25
N TYR A 43 15.52 -1.82 11.01
CA TYR A 43 15.34 -2.57 9.77
C TYR A 43 15.27 -1.65 8.55
N GLY A 44 14.60 -0.51 8.66
CA GLY A 44 14.58 0.53 7.63
C GLY A 44 15.99 1.04 7.27
N ILE A 45 16.85 1.28 8.27
CA ILE A 45 18.25 1.66 8.05
C ILE A 45 19.01 0.54 7.33
N SER A 46 18.80 -0.72 7.71
CA SER A 46 19.42 -1.86 7.05
C SER A 46 19.00 -1.97 5.57
N ILE A 47 17.72 -1.79 5.27
CA ILE A 47 17.21 -1.73 3.88
C ILE A 47 17.86 -0.57 3.12
N LEU A 48 17.89 0.63 3.70
CA LEU A 48 18.49 1.79 3.07
C LEU A 48 19.96 1.53 2.73
N TRP A 49 20.72 0.93 3.66
CA TRP A 49 22.11 0.57 3.40
C TRP A 49 22.23 -0.48 2.29
N THR A 50 21.58 -1.63 2.45
CA THR A 50 21.79 -2.80 1.60
C THR A 50 21.15 -2.70 0.22
N GLN A 51 20.00 -2.04 0.11
CA GLN A 51 19.23 -1.96 -1.14
C GLN A 51 19.41 -0.64 -1.88
N VAL A 52 19.83 0.42 -1.20
CA VAL A 52 19.96 1.74 -1.82
C VAL A 52 21.41 2.23 -1.83
N LEU A 53 22.01 2.46 -0.67
CA LEU A 53 23.34 3.09 -0.58
C LEU A 53 24.43 2.17 -1.12
N LEU A 54 24.42 0.89 -0.75
CA LEU A 54 25.43 -0.06 -1.18
C LEU A 54 25.44 -0.24 -2.71
N PRO A 55 24.35 -0.66 -3.37
CA PRO A 55 24.36 -0.93 -4.81
C PRO A 55 24.38 0.34 -5.68
N ASN A 56 23.75 1.43 -5.25
CA ASN A 56 23.60 2.62 -6.11
C ASN A 56 24.69 3.68 -5.87
N TRP A 57 25.37 3.66 -4.72
CA TRP A 57 26.38 4.66 -4.38
C TRP A 57 27.75 4.06 -4.04
N TRP A 58 27.82 3.13 -3.08
CA TRP A 58 29.09 2.59 -2.60
C TRP A 58 29.78 1.70 -3.63
N THR A 59 29.09 0.72 -4.23
CA THR A 59 29.67 -0.17 -5.24
C THR A 59 30.13 0.54 -6.51
N PRO A 60 29.37 1.49 -7.13
CA PRO A 60 29.89 2.21 -8.29
C PRO A 60 31.04 3.18 -7.94
N MET A 61 31.07 3.73 -6.73
CA MET A 61 32.14 4.62 -6.28
C MET A 61 33.43 3.86 -5.97
N ALA A 62 33.36 2.79 -5.17
CA ALA A 62 34.52 2.06 -4.66
C ALA A 62 34.93 0.85 -5.52
N GLY A 63 33.98 0.22 -6.21
CA GLY A 63 34.21 -0.98 -7.02
C GLY A 63 34.50 -0.67 -8.50
N ASP A 64 33.66 0.15 -9.13
CA ASP A 64 33.76 0.44 -10.57
C ASP A 64 34.69 1.62 -10.91
N GLY A 65 35.28 2.28 -9.91
CA GLY A 65 36.15 3.44 -10.11
C GLY A 65 35.45 4.68 -10.68
N LYS A 66 34.10 4.76 -10.60
CA LYS A 66 33.32 5.91 -11.06
C LYS A 66 33.27 6.99 -9.98
N TRP A 67 34.40 7.66 -9.79
CA TRP A 67 34.61 8.77 -8.84
C TRP A 67 33.57 9.91 -8.89
N PRO A 68 32.91 10.24 -10.02
CA PRO A 68 31.89 11.30 -10.03
C PRO A 68 30.71 11.08 -9.05
N TRP A 69 30.47 9.84 -8.59
CA TRP A 69 29.45 9.53 -7.58
C TRP A 69 29.72 10.15 -6.20
N ILE A 70 30.91 10.68 -5.96
CA ILE A 70 31.21 11.46 -4.76
C ILE A 70 30.34 12.73 -4.68
N PHE A 71 29.88 13.26 -5.82
CA PHE A 71 28.96 14.40 -5.87
C PHE A 71 27.61 14.08 -5.19
N ALA A 72 27.17 12.82 -5.21
CA ALA A 72 25.96 12.41 -4.51
C ALA A 72 26.06 12.61 -2.98
N LEU A 73 27.26 12.45 -2.41
CA LEU A 73 27.49 12.74 -0.98
C LEU A 73 27.40 14.24 -0.71
N VAL A 74 27.92 15.08 -1.60
CA VAL A 74 27.79 16.55 -1.50
C VAL A 74 26.31 16.96 -1.56
N VAL A 75 25.55 16.38 -2.48
CA VAL A 75 24.10 16.57 -2.58
C VAL A 75 23.36 16.08 -1.32
N GLY A 76 23.80 14.95 -0.74
CA GLY A 76 23.29 14.49 0.56
C GLY A 76 23.62 15.45 1.71
N LEU A 77 24.82 16.03 1.73
CA LEU A 77 25.21 17.01 2.75
C LEU A 77 24.41 18.31 2.65
N MET A 78 23.98 18.70 1.44
CA MET A 78 23.12 19.86 1.22
C MET A 78 21.75 19.73 1.91
N PHE A 79 21.31 18.53 2.30
CA PHE A 79 20.12 18.37 3.16
C PHE A 79 20.33 18.99 4.55
N TYR A 80 21.54 18.87 5.11
CA TYR A 80 21.87 19.39 6.44
C TYR A 80 21.93 20.92 6.49
N THR A 81 21.96 21.60 5.34
CA THR A 81 21.87 23.06 5.33
C THR A 81 20.51 23.59 5.80
N ILE A 82 19.54 22.70 6.02
CA ILE A 82 18.26 23.03 6.67
C ILE A 82 18.44 23.67 8.05
N TYR A 83 19.50 23.32 8.79
CA TYR A 83 19.77 23.89 10.11
C TYR A 83 20.32 25.33 10.05
N THR A 84 20.77 25.78 8.87
CA THR A 84 21.32 27.12 8.67
C THR A 84 20.38 27.96 7.80
N PRO A 85 19.69 28.98 8.34
CA PRO A 85 18.67 29.72 7.59
C PRO A 85 19.21 30.43 6.34
N ARG A 86 20.51 30.78 6.32
CA ARG A 86 21.18 31.41 5.17
C ARG A 86 21.29 30.52 3.93
N TYR A 87 21.39 29.19 4.11
CA TYR A 87 21.56 28.21 3.03
C TYR A 87 20.33 27.29 2.86
N ALA A 88 19.22 27.64 3.50
CA ALA A 88 17.98 26.86 3.45
C ALA A 88 17.33 26.82 2.05
N TRP A 89 17.71 27.71 1.13
CA TRP A 89 17.26 27.65 -0.27
C TRP A 89 17.79 26.40 -0.98
N MET A 90 18.98 25.94 -0.60
CA MET A 90 19.64 24.79 -1.21
C MET A 90 18.94 23.48 -0.86
N SER A 91 18.59 23.30 0.41
CA SER A 91 17.80 22.16 0.87
C SER A 91 16.38 22.19 0.28
N ARG A 92 15.78 23.38 0.09
CA ARG A 92 14.46 23.51 -0.55
C ARG A 92 14.45 23.00 -1.99
N LEU A 93 15.50 23.28 -2.76
CA LEU A 93 15.61 22.78 -4.14
C LEU A 93 15.67 21.25 -4.16
N LEU A 94 16.45 20.65 -3.24
CA LEU A 94 16.52 19.18 -3.11
C LEU A 94 15.18 18.57 -2.71
N MET A 95 14.50 19.15 -1.72
CA MET A 95 13.16 18.70 -1.32
C MET A 95 12.16 18.82 -2.47
N ALA A 96 12.20 19.91 -3.24
CA ALA A 96 11.34 20.08 -4.41
C ALA A 96 11.62 19.04 -5.49
N THR A 97 12.89 18.72 -5.76
CA THR A 97 13.25 17.65 -6.71
C THR A 97 12.80 16.27 -6.24
N LEU A 98 12.93 15.96 -4.95
CA LEU A 98 12.47 14.68 -4.40
C LEU A 98 10.95 14.57 -4.39
N MET A 99 10.24 15.64 -4.04
CA MET A 99 8.79 15.70 -4.16
C MET A 99 8.35 15.54 -5.62
N GLY A 100 8.98 16.25 -6.56
CA GLY A 100 8.71 16.11 -7.99
C GLY A 100 8.95 14.69 -8.51
N MET A 101 10.06 14.06 -8.10
CA MET A 101 10.37 12.66 -8.42
C MET A 101 9.32 11.71 -7.85
N SER A 102 8.96 11.88 -6.58
CA SER A 102 7.93 11.05 -5.94
C SER A 102 6.57 11.19 -6.64
N ALA A 103 6.17 12.42 -6.98
CA ALA A 103 4.94 12.69 -7.73
C ALA A 103 4.97 12.03 -9.12
N GLY A 104 6.13 12.05 -9.80
CA GLY A 104 6.33 11.34 -11.05
C GLY A 104 6.17 9.82 -10.92
N ILE A 105 6.75 9.21 -9.88
CA ILE A 105 6.61 7.77 -9.60
C ILE A 105 5.15 7.42 -9.30
N PHE A 106 4.47 8.21 -8.45
CA PHE A 106 3.06 8.02 -8.16
C PHE A 106 2.18 8.16 -9.42
N PHE A 107 2.46 9.15 -10.26
CA PHE A 107 1.75 9.34 -11.52
C PHE A 107 1.96 8.15 -12.47
N GLN A 108 3.19 7.65 -12.60
CA GLN A 108 3.46 6.45 -13.40
C GLN A 108 2.74 5.22 -12.84
N GLY A 109 2.72 5.04 -11.51
CA GLY A 109 1.98 3.97 -10.84
C GLY A 109 0.48 4.06 -11.10
N PHE A 110 -0.10 5.25 -10.94
CA PHE A 110 -1.48 5.56 -11.26
C PHE A 110 -1.80 5.24 -12.73
N ALA A 111 -1.00 5.78 -13.65
CA ALA A 111 -1.19 5.56 -15.09
C ALA A 111 -1.14 4.07 -15.45
N ARG A 112 -0.15 3.33 -14.93
CA ARG A 112 -0.01 1.89 -15.18
C ARG A 112 -1.16 1.06 -14.61
N LEU A 113 -1.74 1.45 -13.48
CA LEU A 113 -2.84 0.73 -12.86
C LEU A 113 -4.17 1.03 -13.55
N TYR A 114 -4.48 2.32 -13.77
CA TYR A 114 -5.82 2.75 -14.18
C TYR A 114 -5.99 2.85 -15.69
N ILE A 115 -4.97 3.25 -16.46
CA ILE A 115 -5.13 3.39 -17.93
C ILE A 115 -5.46 2.05 -18.59
N PRO A 116 -4.75 0.94 -18.31
CA PRO A 116 -5.11 -0.36 -18.88
C PRO A 116 -6.49 -0.85 -18.41
N GLN A 117 -6.88 -0.54 -17.17
CA GLN A 117 -8.20 -0.90 -16.64
C GLN A 117 -9.33 -0.16 -17.37
N LEU A 118 -9.14 1.12 -17.68
CA LEU A 118 -10.05 1.91 -18.50
C LEU A 118 -10.12 1.36 -19.94
N ALA A 119 -8.97 1.06 -20.54
CA ALA A 119 -8.91 0.46 -21.88
C ALA A 119 -9.60 -0.91 -21.94
N ALA A 120 -9.36 -1.77 -20.94
CA ALA A 120 -9.98 -3.08 -20.81
C ALA A 120 -11.50 -3.02 -20.57
N SER A 121 -12.03 -1.86 -20.16
CA SER A 121 -13.47 -1.65 -20.02
C SER A 121 -14.18 -1.42 -21.37
N PHE A 122 -13.44 -1.12 -22.45
CA PHE A 122 -13.98 -1.07 -23.81
C PHE A 122 -14.03 -2.49 -24.41
N LEU A 123 -14.92 -3.33 -23.88
CA LEU A 123 -15.04 -4.72 -24.31
C LEU A 123 -15.71 -4.84 -25.69
N PRO A 124 -15.18 -5.68 -26.61
CA PRO A 124 -15.86 -5.97 -27.86
C PRO A 124 -17.14 -6.77 -27.59
N LEU A 125 -18.28 -6.26 -28.07
CA LEU A 125 -19.60 -6.88 -27.90
C LEU A 125 -20.02 -7.75 -29.09
N VAL A 126 -19.30 -7.67 -30.22
CA VAL A 126 -19.69 -8.26 -31.52
C VAL A 126 -18.69 -9.31 -32.00
N GLN A 127 -17.85 -9.85 -31.11
CA GLN A 127 -16.95 -10.96 -31.45
C GLN A 127 -17.61 -12.31 -31.13
N PRO A 128 -17.39 -13.35 -31.94
CA PRO A 128 -17.90 -14.70 -31.68
C PRO A 128 -17.16 -15.33 -30.51
N GLU A 129 -17.61 -14.99 -29.30
CA GLU A 129 -17.12 -15.48 -28.03
C GLU A 129 -18.13 -16.46 -27.40
N PRO A 130 -17.71 -17.32 -26.46
CA PRO A 130 -18.63 -18.18 -25.72
C PRO A 130 -19.75 -17.37 -25.02
N PRO A 131 -20.97 -17.92 -24.87
CA PRO A 131 -22.11 -17.20 -24.31
C PRO A 131 -21.86 -16.56 -22.94
N TYR A 132 -21.01 -17.19 -22.11
CA TYR A 132 -20.66 -16.68 -20.78
C TYR A 132 -19.79 -15.40 -20.85
N VAL A 133 -18.92 -15.28 -21.86
CA VAL A 133 -18.07 -14.08 -22.08
C VAL A 133 -18.92 -12.91 -22.55
N LEU A 134 -19.84 -13.16 -23.48
CA LEU A 134 -20.77 -12.13 -23.97
C LEU A 134 -21.65 -11.60 -22.83
N PHE A 135 -22.21 -12.48 -22.01
CA PHE A 135 -23.00 -12.08 -20.83
C PHE A 135 -22.19 -11.22 -19.85
N ARG A 136 -20.96 -11.64 -19.52
CA ARG A 136 -20.05 -10.86 -18.66
C ARG A 136 -19.77 -9.47 -19.23
N ASN A 137 -19.45 -9.38 -20.52
CA ASN A 137 -19.12 -8.12 -21.19
C ASN A 137 -20.35 -7.19 -21.19
N LEU A 138 -21.55 -7.71 -21.44
CA LEU A 138 -22.80 -6.95 -21.40
C LEU A 138 -23.08 -6.40 -20.00
N VAL A 139 -22.95 -7.23 -18.96
CA VAL A 139 -23.13 -6.80 -17.56
C VAL A 139 -22.16 -5.67 -17.19
N ILE A 140 -20.89 -5.76 -17.61
CA ILE A 140 -19.89 -4.71 -17.35
C ILE A 140 -20.27 -3.41 -18.06
N VAL A 141 -20.60 -3.47 -19.36
CA VAL A 141 -20.99 -2.29 -20.14
C VAL A 141 -22.23 -1.62 -19.55
N VAL A 142 -23.27 -2.41 -19.23
CA VAL A 142 -24.49 -1.89 -18.58
C VAL A 142 -24.15 -1.25 -17.24
N THR A 143 -23.29 -1.87 -16.43
CA THR A 143 -22.86 -1.33 -15.14
C THR A 143 -22.17 0.02 -15.31
N ILE A 144 -21.20 0.13 -16.25
CA ILE A 144 -20.48 1.37 -16.52
C ILE A 144 -21.43 2.48 -16.97
N VAL A 145 -22.30 2.21 -17.94
CA VAL A 145 -23.26 3.21 -18.45
C VAL A 145 -24.21 3.68 -17.34
N THR A 146 -24.69 2.74 -16.53
CA THR A 146 -25.62 3.01 -15.44
C THR A 146 -24.96 3.84 -14.33
N VAL A 147 -23.73 3.49 -13.93
CA VAL A 147 -22.95 4.23 -12.92
C VAL A 147 -22.52 5.60 -13.43
N MET A 148 -22.10 5.72 -14.70
CA MET A 148 -21.83 7.01 -15.33
C MET A 148 -23.07 7.90 -15.35
N THR A 149 -24.25 7.34 -15.65
CA THR A 149 -25.52 8.08 -15.59
C THR A 149 -25.86 8.55 -14.17
N TYR A 150 -25.45 7.82 -13.13
CA TYR A 150 -25.58 8.25 -11.74
C TYR A 150 -24.63 9.39 -11.37
N PHE A 151 -23.37 9.37 -11.83
CA PHE A 151 -22.36 10.38 -11.49
C PHE A 151 -22.34 11.61 -12.40
N PHE A 152 -22.83 11.52 -13.64
CA PHE A 152 -22.95 12.67 -14.53
C PHE A 152 -24.06 13.60 -14.05
N PHE A 153 -23.69 14.60 -13.25
CA PHE A 153 -24.56 15.66 -12.76
C PHE A 153 -24.92 16.72 -13.82
N SER A 154 -24.30 16.69 -15.01
CA SER A 154 -24.46 17.71 -16.06
C SER A 154 -25.79 17.68 -16.82
N PHE A 155 -26.62 16.64 -16.65
CA PHE A 155 -27.95 16.57 -17.27
C PHE A 155 -29.03 16.40 -16.20
N GLU A 156 -30.06 17.22 -16.27
CA GLU A 156 -31.21 17.15 -15.36
C GLU A 156 -31.97 15.82 -15.58
N HIS A 157 -32.01 14.93 -14.58
CA HIS A 157 -32.67 13.62 -14.63
C HIS A 157 -34.22 13.72 -14.69
N ARG A 158 -34.77 14.41 -15.71
CA ARG A 158 -36.21 14.58 -15.89
C ARG A 158 -36.90 13.37 -16.53
N SER A 159 -36.19 12.52 -17.28
CA SER A 159 -36.79 11.35 -17.94
C SER A 159 -36.86 10.12 -17.01
N LYS A 160 -37.97 9.36 -17.06
CA LYS A 160 -38.19 8.16 -16.22
C LYS A 160 -37.12 7.08 -16.43
N VAL A 161 -36.61 6.95 -17.65
CA VAL A 161 -35.56 5.97 -18.02
C VAL A 161 -34.19 6.35 -17.43
N VAL A 162 -33.86 7.64 -17.44
CA VAL A 162 -32.61 8.16 -16.85
C VAL A 162 -32.67 8.09 -15.32
N ARG A 163 -33.85 8.28 -14.71
CA ARG A 163 -34.04 8.10 -13.26
C ARG A 163 -33.93 6.62 -12.83
N GLY A 164 -34.47 5.70 -13.64
CA GLY A 164 -34.40 4.26 -13.40
C GLY A 164 -32.97 3.72 -13.50
N SER A 165 -32.25 4.08 -14.56
CA SER A 165 -30.84 3.73 -14.71
C SER A 165 -29.98 4.33 -13.59
N ALA A 166 -30.10 5.62 -13.27
CA ALA A 166 -29.35 6.22 -12.16
C ALA A 166 -29.61 5.53 -10.79
N SER A 167 -30.83 5.03 -10.54
CA SER A 167 -31.14 4.25 -9.33
C SER A 167 -30.41 2.91 -9.32
N LEU A 168 -30.43 2.16 -10.43
CA LEU A 168 -29.67 0.92 -10.58
C LEU A 168 -28.17 1.15 -10.36
N GLY A 169 -27.63 2.27 -10.87
CA GLY A 169 -26.21 2.62 -10.71
C GLY A 169 -25.83 2.82 -9.26
N ARG A 170 -26.71 3.47 -8.48
CA ARG A 170 -26.53 3.63 -7.03
C ARG A 170 -26.51 2.29 -6.29
N TRP A 171 -27.43 1.38 -6.62
CA TRP A 171 -27.45 0.05 -6.03
C TRP A 171 -26.20 -0.76 -6.38
N LEU A 172 -25.76 -0.74 -7.64
CA LEU A 172 -24.53 -1.40 -8.09
C LEU A 172 -23.30 -0.82 -7.38
N LEU A 173 -23.24 0.50 -7.17
CA LEU A 173 -22.19 1.14 -6.37
C LEU A 173 -22.19 0.68 -4.92
N MET A 174 -23.36 0.59 -4.28
CA MET A 174 -23.47 0.10 -2.89
C MET A 174 -22.97 -1.34 -2.77
N ILE A 175 -23.27 -2.20 -3.74
CA ILE A 175 -22.76 -3.58 -3.78
C ILE A 175 -21.24 -3.59 -3.96
N ALA A 176 -20.70 -2.79 -4.90
CA ALA A 176 -19.27 -2.70 -5.13
C ALA A 176 -18.51 -2.17 -3.90
N PHE A 177 -19.01 -1.11 -3.26
CA PHE A 177 -18.45 -0.61 -2.02
C PHE A 177 -18.57 -1.65 -0.89
N GLY A 178 -19.70 -2.37 -0.80
CA GLY A 178 -19.88 -3.46 0.14
C GLY A 178 -18.82 -4.56 -0.02
N ALA A 179 -18.50 -4.94 -1.26
CA ALA A 179 -17.44 -5.90 -1.54
C ALA A 179 -16.04 -5.37 -1.15
N ILE A 180 -15.75 -4.10 -1.44
CA ILE A 180 -14.48 -3.45 -1.06
C ILE A 180 -14.35 -3.42 0.47
N PHE A 181 -15.37 -2.94 1.19
CA PHE A 181 -15.36 -2.94 2.66
C PHE A 181 -15.25 -4.35 3.23
N GLY A 182 -15.98 -5.32 2.66
CA GLY A 182 -15.91 -6.73 3.04
C GLY A 182 -14.50 -7.31 2.89
N SER A 183 -13.80 -6.98 1.80
CA SER A 183 -12.41 -7.43 1.58
C SER A 183 -11.45 -6.89 2.66
N THR A 184 -11.65 -5.65 3.13
CA THR A 184 -10.82 -5.08 4.20
C THR A 184 -11.09 -5.72 5.56
N VAL A 185 -12.34 -6.06 5.86
CA VAL A 185 -12.70 -6.80 7.09
C VAL A 185 -12.11 -8.21 7.05
N MET A 186 -12.21 -8.87 5.90
CA MET A 186 -11.61 -10.19 5.67
C MET A 186 -10.10 -10.16 5.89
N ALA A 187 -9.40 -9.14 5.38
CA ALA A 187 -7.96 -9.00 5.59
C ALA A 187 -7.59 -8.87 7.09
N ARG A 188 -8.36 -8.08 7.85
CA ARG A 188 -8.15 -7.94 9.31
C ARG A 188 -8.43 -9.26 10.05
N MET A 189 -9.50 -9.97 9.68
CA MET A 189 -9.82 -11.28 10.26
C MET A 189 -8.76 -12.33 9.91
N ALA A 190 -8.26 -12.34 8.67
CA ALA A 190 -7.19 -13.22 8.25
C ALA A 190 -5.91 -12.99 9.07
N LEU A 191 -5.51 -11.74 9.29
CA LEU A 191 -4.37 -11.42 10.15
C LEU A 191 -4.57 -11.94 11.58
N LEU A 192 -5.77 -11.79 12.14
CA LEU A 192 -6.10 -12.33 13.46
C LEU A 192 -6.03 -13.86 13.48
N THR A 193 -6.55 -14.53 12.46
CA THR A 193 -6.43 -15.99 12.29
C THR A 193 -4.97 -16.41 12.23
N TYR A 194 -4.12 -15.73 11.45
CA TYR A 194 -2.69 -16.02 11.40
C TYR A 194 -2.01 -15.87 12.76
N ARG A 195 -2.37 -14.85 13.55
CA ARG A 195 -1.81 -14.66 14.90
C ARG A 195 -2.27 -15.73 15.88
N ILE A 196 -3.55 -16.10 15.87
CA ILE A 196 -4.08 -17.18 16.72
C ILE A 196 -3.46 -18.51 16.33
N TRP A 197 -3.35 -18.80 15.03
CA TRP A 197 -2.74 -20.04 14.54
C TRP A 197 -1.26 -20.13 14.96
N TYR A 198 -0.51 -19.03 14.87
CA TYR A 198 0.88 -18.97 15.36
C TYR A 198 0.98 -19.24 16.87
N LEU A 199 0.05 -18.72 17.67
CA LEU A 199 0.00 -18.98 19.12
C LEU A 199 -0.33 -20.45 19.43
N LEU A 200 -1.24 -21.07 18.68
CA LEU A 200 -1.68 -22.44 18.93
C LEU A 200 -0.69 -23.50 18.43
N GLN A 201 -0.16 -23.31 17.22
CA GLN A 201 0.69 -24.30 16.55
C GLN A 201 2.19 -24.03 16.69
N GLY A 202 2.58 -22.81 17.05
CA GLY A 202 3.98 -22.47 17.32
C GLY A 202 4.54 -23.05 18.62
N ARG A 203 3.73 -23.77 19.42
CA ARG A 203 4.22 -24.53 20.56
C ARG A 203 5.16 -25.61 20.00
N PRO A 204 6.49 -25.56 20.25
CA PRO A 204 7.36 -26.65 19.84
C PRO A 204 6.82 -27.90 20.52
N GLU A 205 6.52 -28.92 19.70
CA GLU A 205 6.10 -30.21 20.21
C GLU A 205 7.12 -30.62 21.27
N ILE A 206 6.64 -30.79 22.50
CA ILE A 206 7.41 -31.46 23.54
C ILE A 206 7.61 -32.85 22.98
N GLY A 207 8.84 -33.12 22.51
CA GLY A 207 9.17 -34.37 21.87
C GLY A 207 8.73 -35.56 22.72
N THR A 208 8.20 -36.56 22.03
CA THR A 208 8.72 -37.91 22.27
C THR A 208 10.06 -38.03 21.58
#